data_AF-G8LQ64-F1
#
_entry.id   AF-G8LQ64-F1
#
_cell.length_a   1.000
_cell.length_b   1.000
_cell.length_c   1.000
_cell.angle_alpha   90.00
_cell.angle_beta   90.00
_cell.angle_gamma   90.00
#
_symmetry.space_group_name_H-M   'P 1'
#
loop_
_entity.id
_entity.type
_entity.pdbx_description
1 polymer ?
#
loop_
_entity_poly.entity_id
_entity_poly.type
_entity_poly.pdbx_seq_one_letter_code
_entity_poly.pdbx_strand_id
1 'polypeptide(L)'
;MAGIFNARGVKLMTKIHDLKIAPEHFEAVKSGEKRAEFRINDRDYSCGDVLRLHEWEPEKGYTGKRVSVRVTDVTDLTVWVGNYVMLSVQLLIHDEPCGMSLLNWKELSEKGLVFRINHEILHPSGLAIGYETLNGVSAGAFVADDGVWQYSDELVADAKKNGWLK
;
A
#
# COMPACT_ATOMS: atom_id res chain seq x y z
N MET A 1 -4.66 20.97 2.00
CA MET A 1 -3.87 19.71 1.92
C MET A 1 -2.90 19.80 0.74
N ALA A 2 -1.59 19.82 1.02
CA ALA A 2 -0.56 19.86 -0.02
C ALA A 2 -0.33 18.44 -0.57
N GLY A 3 -0.86 18.15 -1.77
CA GLY A 3 -0.44 16.96 -2.51
C GLY A 3 1.00 17.10 -2.98
N ILE A 4 1.71 15.98 -3.15
CA ILE A 4 2.98 15.96 -3.88
C ILE A 4 2.61 16.02 -5.36
N PHE A 5 2.96 17.12 -6.02
CA PHE A 5 2.71 17.33 -7.43
C PHE A 5 4.03 17.22 -8.19
N ASN A 6 4.01 16.63 -9.39
CA ASN A 6 5.16 16.74 -10.27
C ASN A 6 5.30 18.19 -10.80
N ALA A 7 6.39 18.50 -11.51
CA ALA A 7 6.65 19.82 -12.09
C ALA A 7 5.55 20.32 -13.07
N ARG A 8 4.57 19.47 -13.43
CA ARG A 8 3.41 19.79 -14.28
C ARG A 8 2.10 19.91 -13.50
N GLY A 9 2.13 19.90 -12.17
CA GLY A 9 0.93 20.08 -11.34
C GLY A 9 0.01 18.85 -11.26
N VAL A 10 0.49 17.65 -11.62
CA VAL A 10 -0.30 16.41 -11.52
C VAL A 10 -0.10 15.79 -10.14
N LYS A 11 -1.19 15.49 -9.44
CA LYS A 11 -1.18 14.78 -8.15
C LYS A 11 -0.53 13.40 -8.36
N LEU A 12 0.61 13.15 -7.70
CA LEU A 12 1.25 11.83 -7.69
C LEU A 12 0.36 10.86 -6.89
N MET A 13 -0.64 10.27 -7.55
CA MET A 13 -1.32 9.10 -7.03
C MET A 13 -0.44 7.89 -7.38
N THR A 14 0.14 7.26 -6.36
CA THR A 14 0.79 5.94 -6.50
C THR A 14 -0.20 4.96 -7.12
N LYS A 15 0.13 4.41 -8.30
CA LYS A 15 -0.69 3.39 -8.96
C LYS A 15 -0.31 2.00 -8.43
N ILE A 16 -1.29 1.11 -8.36
CA ILE A 16 -1.08 -0.29 -8.01
C ILE A 16 -1.33 -1.14 -9.26
N HIS A 17 -0.34 -1.94 -9.65
CA HIS A 17 -0.39 -2.77 -10.86
C HIS A 17 -0.33 -4.25 -10.49
N ASP A 18 -1.36 -5.02 -10.87
CA ASP A 18 -1.34 -6.48 -10.76
C ASP A 18 -0.70 -7.09 -11.99
N LEU A 19 0.40 -7.81 -11.77
CA LEU A 19 1.23 -8.36 -12.84
C LEU A 19 1.56 -9.81 -12.54
N LYS A 20 1.64 -10.62 -13.59
CA LYS A 20 2.17 -11.99 -13.51
C LYS A 20 3.69 -11.97 -13.41
N ILE A 21 4.23 -12.98 -12.72
CA ILE A 21 5.65 -13.29 -12.67
C ILE A 21 5.85 -14.82 -12.66
N ALA A 22 6.85 -15.31 -13.39
CA ALA A 22 7.18 -16.73 -13.40
C ALA A 22 7.81 -17.15 -12.05
N PRO A 23 7.66 -18.42 -11.61
CA PRO A 23 8.18 -18.89 -10.32
C PRO A 23 9.67 -18.60 -10.09
N GLU A 24 10.50 -18.77 -11.11
CA GLU A 24 11.95 -18.51 -11.03
C GLU A 24 12.29 -17.05 -10.69
N HIS A 25 11.53 -16.10 -11.25
CA HIS A 25 11.71 -14.68 -10.97
C HIS A 25 11.01 -14.27 -9.68
N PHE A 26 9.89 -14.92 -9.35
CA PHE A 26 9.14 -14.69 -8.12
C PHE A 26 10.03 -14.94 -6.90
N GLU A 27 10.67 -16.10 -6.80
CA GLU A 27 11.53 -16.44 -5.67
C GLU A 27 12.75 -15.51 -5.58
N ALA A 28 13.33 -15.10 -6.72
CA ALA A 28 14.44 -14.14 -6.74
C ALA A 28 14.03 -12.72 -6.29
N VAL A 29 12.82 -12.27 -6.62
CA VAL A 29 12.29 -10.99 -6.12
C VAL A 29 11.96 -11.10 -4.63
N LYS A 30 11.35 -12.21 -4.22
CA LYS A 30 10.98 -12.51 -2.84
C LYS A 30 12.19 -12.58 -1.91
N SER A 31 13.30 -13.18 -2.36
CA SER A 31 14.57 -13.21 -1.62
C SER A 31 15.28 -11.85 -1.56
N GLY A 32 14.85 -10.89 -2.39
CA GLY A 32 15.48 -9.57 -2.52
C GLY A 32 16.74 -9.56 -3.40
N GLU A 33 17.13 -10.70 -3.98
CA GLU A 33 18.26 -10.81 -4.90
C GLU A 33 17.99 -10.09 -6.22
N LYS A 34 16.77 -10.24 -6.76
CA LYS A 34 16.31 -9.56 -7.97
C LYS A 34 15.63 -8.25 -7.61
N ARG A 35 16.20 -7.15 -8.09
CA ARG A 35 15.76 -5.77 -7.79
C ARG A 35 15.35 -4.99 -9.03
N ALA A 36 15.10 -5.67 -10.16
CA ALA A 36 14.69 -5.04 -11.40
C ALA A 36 13.71 -5.91 -12.19
N GLU A 37 12.72 -5.26 -12.83
CA GLU A 37 11.73 -5.86 -13.72
C GLU A 37 11.81 -5.24 -15.13
N PHE A 38 11.77 -6.08 -16.16
CA PHE A 38 11.73 -5.64 -17.56
C PHE A 38 10.30 -5.79 -18.09
N ARG A 39 9.69 -4.72 -18.59
CA ARG A 39 8.27 -4.70 -18.96
C ARG A 39 8.01 -3.85 -20.19
N ILE A 40 6.99 -4.22 -20.96
CA ILE A 40 6.36 -3.32 -21.93
C ILE A 40 5.71 -2.19 -21.14
N ASN A 41 5.89 -0.93 -21.55
CA ASN A 41 5.30 0.23 -20.90
C ASN A 41 3.87 0.51 -21.40
N ASP A 42 2.97 -0.45 -21.19
CA ASP A 42 1.54 -0.37 -21.52
C ASP A 42 0.68 0.21 -20.37
N ARG A 43 1.31 0.55 -19.24
CA ARG A 43 0.64 1.02 -18.00
C ARG A 43 1.17 2.38 -17.51
N ASP A 44 2.08 2.99 -18.27
CA ASP A 44 2.72 4.27 -17.95
C ASP A 44 3.37 4.25 -16.56
N TYR A 45 4.23 3.25 -16.29
CA TYR A 45 4.80 3.05 -14.97
C TYR A 45 5.55 4.29 -14.47
N SER A 46 5.43 4.60 -13.19
CA SER A 46 6.07 5.77 -12.58
C SER A 46 6.79 5.40 -11.28
N CYS A 47 7.83 6.18 -10.94
CA CYS A 47 8.47 6.08 -9.63
C CYS A 47 7.41 6.27 -8.52
N GLY A 48 7.43 5.40 -7.51
CA GLY A 48 6.46 5.36 -6.43
C GLY A 48 5.31 4.38 -6.64
N ASP A 49 5.10 3.86 -7.86
CA ASP A 49 4.09 2.82 -8.15
C ASP A 49 4.38 1.53 -7.36
N VAL A 50 3.33 0.75 -7.12
CA VAL A 50 3.41 -0.58 -6.49
C VAL A 50 3.10 -1.65 -7.52
N LEU A 51 3.97 -2.64 -7.65
CA LEU A 51 3.71 -3.84 -8.44
C LEU A 51 3.33 -4.97 -7.48
N ARG A 52 2.12 -5.52 -7.65
CA ARG A 52 1.70 -6.77 -7.02
C ARG A 52 2.02 -7.89 -8.00
N LEU A 53 3.11 -8.59 -7.74
CA LEU A 53 3.63 -9.66 -8.57
C LEU A 53 3.01 -10.98 -8.10
N HIS A 54 2.13 -11.54 -8.92
CA HIS A 54 1.43 -12.80 -8.68
C HIS A 54 2.17 -13.93 -9.39
N GLU A 55 2.61 -14.94 -8.64
CA GLU A 55 3.26 -16.12 -9.20
C GLU A 55 2.27 -16.86 -10.10
N TRP A 56 2.68 -17.07 -11.36
CA TRP A 56 1.84 -17.67 -12.39
C TRP A 56 2.65 -18.63 -13.25
N GLU A 57 2.14 -19.84 -13.43
CA GLU A 57 2.68 -20.87 -14.32
C GLU A 57 1.77 -21.01 -15.56
N PRO A 58 2.31 -21.14 -16.78
CA PRO A 58 1.52 -21.27 -18.01
C PRO A 58 0.47 -22.38 -17.99
N GLU A 59 0.81 -23.53 -17.41
CA GLU A 59 -0.05 -24.71 -17.39
C GLU A 59 -0.99 -24.77 -16.19
N LYS A 60 -0.53 -24.30 -15.02
CA LYS A 60 -1.27 -24.42 -13.74
C LYS A 60 -2.05 -23.16 -13.36
N GLY A 61 -1.75 -22.03 -14.00
CA GLY A 61 -2.33 -20.75 -13.66
C GLY A 61 -1.67 -20.10 -12.43
N TYR A 62 -2.45 -19.32 -11.70
CA TYR A 62 -1.98 -18.65 -10.48
C TYR A 62 -1.80 -19.66 -9.34
N THR A 63 -0.66 -19.61 -8.67
CA THR A 63 -0.37 -20.49 -7.53
C THR A 63 -0.98 -19.97 -6.21
N GLY A 64 -1.35 -18.69 -6.19
CA GLY A 64 -1.81 -17.96 -5.00
C GLY A 64 -0.70 -17.23 -4.24
N LYS A 65 0.58 -17.45 -4.57
CA LYS A 65 1.68 -16.68 -4.00
C LYS A 65 1.76 -15.28 -4.62
N ARG A 66 2.13 -14.30 -3.80
CA ARG A 66 2.27 -12.90 -4.20
C ARG A 66 3.42 -12.22 -3.47
N VAL A 67 4.01 -11.23 -4.12
CA VAL A 67 4.99 -10.33 -3.51
C VAL A 67 4.71 -8.92 -4.01
N SER A 68 4.83 -7.93 -3.13
CA SER A 68 4.65 -6.53 -3.49
C SER A 68 5.98 -5.81 -3.51
N VAL A 69 6.22 -5.03 -4.55
CA VAL A 69 7.43 -4.21 -4.69
C VAL A 69 7.04 -2.77 -5.06
N ARG A 70 7.84 -1.80 -4.62
CA ARG A 70 7.72 -0.40 -5.03
C ARG A 70 8.69 -0.12 -6.17
N VAL A 71 8.23 0.55 -7.22
CA VAL A 71 9.07 1.09 -8.28
C VAL A 71 9.86 2.28 -7.73
N THR A 72 11.19 2.18 -7.73
CA THR A 72 12.09 3.25 -7.26
C THR A 72 12.65 4.07 -8.41
N ASP A 73 12.72 3.51 -9.62
CA ASP A 73 13.15 4.18 -10.82
C ASP A 73 12.54 3.52 -12.06
N VAL A 74 12.35 4.31 -13.13
CA VAL A 74 11.87 3.85 -14.44
C VAL A 74 12.87 4.30 -15.49
N THR A 75 13.61 3.35 -16.05
CA THR A 75 14.51 3.59 -17.16
C THR A 75 13.77 3.28 -18.47
N ASP A 76 13.57 4.30 -19.31
CA ASP A 76 13.00 4.14 -20.65
C ASP A 76 14.02 3.44 -21.56
N LEU A 77 13.59 2.33 -22.18
CA LEU A 77 14.41 1.54 -23.09
C LEU A 77 13.93 1.59 -24.54
N THR A 78 12.99 2.50 -24.86
CA THR A 78 12.34 2.61 -26.18
C THR A 78 13.34 2.70 -27.33
N VAL A 79 14.49 3.35 -27.14
CA VAL A 79 15.50 3.51 -28.20
C VAL A 79 16.23 2.20 -28.55
N TRP A 80 16.23 1.21 -27.66
CA TRP A 80 16.87 -0.10 -27.87
C TRP A 80 15.86 -1.20 -28.16
N VAL A 81 14.78 -1.24 -27.38
CA VAL A 81 13.73 -2.25 -27.46
C VAL A 81 12.40 -1.51 -27.31
N GLY A 82 11.76 -1.22 -28.44
CA GLY A 82 10.64 -0.28 -28.53
C GLY A 82 9.54 -0.48 -27.48
N ASN A 83 9.15 0.61 -26.82
CA ASN A 83 8.15 0.66 -25.75
C ASN A 83 8.40 -0.28 -24.55
N TYR A 84 9.66 -0.62 -24.25
CA TYR A 84 10.02 -1.29 -23.01
C TYR A 84 10.61 -0.32 -21.98
N VAL A 85 10.47 -0.70 -20.71
CA VAL A 85 11.09 -0.04 -19.56
C VAL A 85 11.78 -1.07 -18.69
N MET A 86 12.85 -0.65 -18.02
CA MET A 86 13.39 -1.34 -16.86
C MET A 86 12.96 -0.61 -15.60
N LEU A 87 12.30 -1.33 -14.70
CA LEU A 87 11.82 -0.83 -13.43
C LEU A 87 12.79 -1.28 -12.34
N SER A 88 13.47 -0.35 -11.69
CA SER A 88 14.16 -0.64 -10.42
C SER A 88 13.10 -0.80 -9.33
N VAL A 89 13.20 -1.85 -8.53
CA VAL A 89 12.20 -2.18 -7.52
C VAL A 89 12.78 -2.44 -6.14
N GLN A 90 12.02 -2.07 -5.12
CA GLN A 90 12.31 -2.33 -3.72
C GLN A 90 11.21 -3.23 -3.15
N LEU A 91 11.61 -4.35 -2.55
CA LEU A 91 10.71 -5.26 -1.85
C LEU A 91 9.96 -4.50 -0.73
N LEU A 92 8.62 -4.59 -0.75
CA LEU A 92 7.80 -4.18 0.38
C LEU A 92 7.69 -5.35 1.35
N ILE A 93 7.72 -5.07 2.66
CA ILE A 93 7.88 -6.08 3.71
C ILE A 93 6.93 -7.26 3.48
N HIS A 94 7.51 -8.46 3.59
CA HIS A 94 7.05 -9.75 3.10
C HIS A 94 5.67 -10.19 3.64
N ASP A 95 4.84 -10.77 2.76
CA ASP A 95 3.65 -11.56 3.11
C ASP A 95 4.16 -13.00 3.39
N GLU A 96 4.87 -13.23 4.50
CA GLU A 96 5.32 -14.60 4.86
C GLU A 96 4.08 -15.40 5.28
N PRO A 97 4.00 -16.72 5.05
CA PRO A 97 3.00 -17.56 5.68
C PRO A 97 3.39 -17.78 7.15
N CYS A 98 3.68 -16.70 7.90
CA CYS A 98 3.95 -16.75 9.34
C CYS A 98 2.66 -16.97 10.16
N GLY A 99 1.59 -17.48 9.54
CA GLY A 99 0.27 -17.54 10.17
C GLY A 99 -0.32 -16.16 10.47
N MET A 100 0.28 -15.08 9.96
CA MET A 100 -0.24 -13.72 10.11
C MET A 100 -1.06 -13.36 8.87
N SER A 101 -2.36 -13.17 9.07
CA SER A 101 -3.24 -12.61 8.07
C SER A 101 -3.08 -11.08 8.06
N LEU A 102 -2.84 -10.48 6.89
CA LEU A 102 -2.94 -9.03 6.74
C LEU A 102 -4.40 -8.60 6.94
N LEU A 103 -4.66 -7.76 7.95
CA LEU A 103 -5.94 -7.07 8.11
C LEU A 103 -5.84 -5.69 7.46
N ASN A 104 -6.77 -5.38 6.56
CA ASN A 104 -6.89 -4.05 5.98
C ASN A 104 -7.53 -3.05 6.98
N TRP A 105 -7.52 -1.76 6.65
CA TRP A 105 -8.04 -0.70 7.54
C TRP A 105 -9.50 -0.87 7.94
N LYS A 106 -10.34 -1.41 7.04
CA LYS A 106 -11.74 -1.72 7.34
C LYS A 106 -11.85 -2.83 8.38
N GLU A 107 -11.11 -3.92 8.19
CA GLU A 107 -11.10 -5.06 9.13
C GLU A 107 -10.51 -4.67 10.50
N LEU A 108 -9.50 -3.79 10.52
CA LEU A 108 -8.98 -3.21 11.77
C LEU A 108 -10.03 -2.33 12.47
N SER A 109 -10.78 -1.54 11.70
CA SER A 109 -11.83 -0.68 12.23
C SER A 109 -13.00 -1.47 12.80
N GLU A 110 -13.43 -2.55 12.14
CA GLU A 110 -14.48 -3.46 12.64
C GLU A 110 -14.07 -4.13 13.97
N LYS A 111 -12.77 -4.31 14.19
CA LYS A 111 -12.20 -4.79 15.47
C LYS A 111 -12.00 -3.68 16.50
N GLY A 112 -12.38 -2.43 16.20
CA GLY A 112 -12.20 -1.26 17.07
C GLY A 112 -10.76 -0.74 17.17
N LEU A 113 -9.82 -1.32 16.44
CA LEU A 113 -8.40 -1.01 16.60
C LEU A 113 -8.06 0.38 16.07
N VAL A 114 -8.66 0.79 14.95
CA VAL A 114 -8.47 2.16 14.41
C VAL A 114 -8.98 3.20 15.40
N PHE A 115 -10.16 2.97 15.98
CA PHE A 115 -10.72 3.84 17.01
C PHE A 115 -9.76 3.97 18.20
N ARG A 116 -9.25 2.85 18.73
CA ARG A 116 -8.35 2.85 19.89
C ARG A 116 -7.02 3.51 19.60
N ILE A 117 -6.40 3.23 18.45
CA ILE A 117 -5.14 3.89 18.04
C ILE A 117 -5.33 5.40 17.97
N ASN A 118 -6.42 5.85 17.36
CA ASN A 118 -6.77 7.27 17.34
C ASN A 118 -6.97 7.81 18.74
N HIS A 119 -7.87 7.23 19.52
CA HIS A 119 -8.27 7.74 20.82
C HIS A 119 -7.15 7.72 21.87
N GLU A 120 -6.40 6.62 21.97
CA GLU A 120 -5.42 6.39 23.04
C GLU A 120 -4.04 6.94 22.70
N ILE A 121 -3.65 7.00 21.43
CA ILE A 121 -2.28 7.33 21.01
C ILE A 121 -2.21 8.64 20.24
N LEU A 122 -3.01 8.77 19.18
CA LEU A 122 -2.83 9.86 18.23
C LEU A 122 -3.52 11.15 18.67
N HIS A 123 -4.73 11.05 19.18
CA HIS A 123 -5.55 12.16 19.64
C HIS A 123 -4.86 13.02 20.71
N PRO A 124 -4.21 12.43 21.74
CA PRO A 124 -3.41 13.18 22.71
C PRO A 124 -2.23 13.94 22.10
N SER A 125 -1.76 13.50 20.93
CA SER A 125 -0.67 14.14 20.18
C SER A 125 -1.18 15.12 19.11
N GLY A 126 -2.50 15.40 19.10
CA GLY A 126 -3.13 16.24 18.08
C GLY A 126 -3.19 15.60 16.70
N LEU A 127 -3.07 14.27 16.59
CA LEU A 127 -3.09 13.52 15.34
C LEU A 127 -4.35 12.63 15.24
N ALA A 128 -4.80 12.34 14.02
CA ALA A 128 -5.82 11.33 13.78
C ALA A 128 -5.62 10.64 12.42
N ILE A 129 -5.63 9.32 12.36
CA ILE A 129 -5.66 8.58 11.11
C ILE A 129 -7.10 8.40 10.63
N GLY A 130 -7.35 8.70 9.36
CA GLY A 130 -8.58 8.34 8.66
C GLY A 130 -8.28 7.33 7.55
N TYR A 131 -9.29 6.58 7.14
CA TYR A 131 -9.21 5.71 5.97
C TYR A 131 -10.44 5.90 5.09
N GLU A 132 -10.24 5.76 3.79
CA GLU A 132 -11.33 5.76 2.82
C GLU A 132 -12.00 4.38 2.80
N THR A 133 -13.30 4.35 3.09
CA THR A 133 -14.06 3.11 3.30
C THR A 133 -14.25 2.29 2.03
N LEU A 134 -14.13 2.91 0.85
CA LEU A 134 -14.36 2.26 -0.44
C LEU A 134 -13.17 1.45 -0.95
N ASN A 135 -11.94 1.90 -0.68
CA ASN A 135 -10.72 1.25 -1.17
C ASN A 135 -9.77 0.83 -0.05
N GLY A 136 -10.07 1.15 1.21
CA GLY A 136 -9.24 0.79 2.36
C GLY A 136 -7.86 1.44 2.29
N VAL A 137 -7.75 2.64 1.72
CA VAL A 137 -6.50 3.42 1.69
C VAL A 137 -6.57 4.51 2.75
N SER A 138 -5.49 4.71 3.51
CA SER A 138 -5.33 5.90 4.35
C SER A 138 -4.51 6.94 3.59
N ALA A 139 -5.02 8.17 3.52
CA ALA A 139 -4.27 9.30 2.95
C ALA A 139 -3.18 9.84 3.88
N GLY A 140 -3.04 9.28 5.09
CA GLY A 140 -2.14 9.74 6.15
C GLY A 140 -2.90 10.11 7.42
N ALA A 141 -2.26 10.94 8.27
CA ALA A 141 -2.86 11.48 9.49
C ALA A 141 -3.28 12.94 9.30
N PHE A 142 -4.39 13.31 9.91
CA PHE A 142 -4.83 14.68 10.12
C PHE A 142 -4.15 15.26 11.37
N VAL A 143 -3.99 16.58 11.40
CA VAL A 143 -3.40 17.33 12.52
C VAL A 143 -4.47 18.29 13.04
N ALA A 144 -4.68 18.34 14.35
CA ALA A 144 -5.56 19.32 15.00
C ALA A 144 -4.88 20.70 15.06
N ASP A 145 -5.61 21.75 14.71
CA ASP A 145 -5.10 23.12 14.76
C ASP A 145 -4.87 23.61 16.21
N ASP A 146 -5.64 23.11 17.16
CA ASP A 146 -5.52 23.39 18.61
C ASP A 146 -4.62 22.37 19.35
N GLY A 147 -4.04 21.42 18.61
CA GLY A 147 -3.14 20.41 19.14
C GLY A 147 -3.82 19.24 19.86
N VAL A 148 -5.15 19.14 19.89
CA VAL A 148 -5.86 18.03 20.55
C VAL A 148 -7.04 17.55 19.70
N TRP A 149 -7.11 16.24 19.47
CA TRP A 149 -8.32 15.62 18.92
C TRP A 149 -9.12 14.92 20.02
N GLN A 150 -10.45 14.97 19.95
CA GLN A 150 -11.32 14.15 20.77
C GLN A 150 -12.48 13.60 19.93
N TYR A 151 -12.84 12.35 20.17
CA TYR A 151 -14.10 11.82 19.66
C TYR A 151 -15.26 12.45 20.45
N SER A 152 -16.42 12.58 19.81
CA SER A 152 -17.64 13.01 20.51
C SER A 152 -18.01 12.01 21.61
N ASP A 153 -18.71 12.49 22.63
CA ASP A 153 -19.21 11.64 23.72
C ASP A 153 -20.09 10.49 23.20
N GLU A 154 -20.86 10.74 22.14
CA GLU A 154 -21.66 9.72 21.44
C GLU A 154 -20.78 8.60 20.87
N LEU A 155 -19.71 8.94 20.15
CA LEU A 155 -18.77 7.96 19.60
C LEU A 155 -18.02 7.19 20.67
N VAL A 156 -17.70 7.84 21.80
CA VAL A 156 -17.09 7.18 22.95
C VAL A 156 -18.09 6.22 23.62
N ALA A 157 -19.35 6.61 23.75
CA ALA A 157 -20.40 5.75 24.27
C ALA A 157 -20.65 4.52 23.37
N ASP A 158 -20.68 4.72 22.05
CA ASP A 158 -20.79 3.65 21.07
C ASP A 158 -19.57 2.72 21.12
N ALA A 159 -18.36 3.26 21.25
CA ALA A 159 -17.15 2.46 21.39
C ALA A 159 -17.18 1.57 22.64
N LYS A 160 -17.70 2.07 23.78
CA LYS A 160 -17.92 1.27 24.99
C LYS A 160 -18.96 0.18 24.77
N LYS A 161 -20.09 0.51 24.11
CA LYS A 161 -21.14 -0.47 23.78
C LYS A 161 -20.63 -1.58 22.87
N ASN A 162 -19.73 -1.26 21.95
CA ASN A 162 -19.09 -2.22 21.05
C ASN A 162 -17.88 -2.96 21.68
N GLY A 163 -17.55 -2.69 22.95
CA GLY A 163 -16.45 -3.33 23.66
C GLY A 163 -15.06 -2.91 23.20
N TRP A 164 -14.94 -1.79 22.48
CA TRP A 164 -13.66 -1.26 21.98
C TRP A 164 -12.91 -0.48 23.06
N LEU A 165 -13.63 0.19 23.94
CA LEU A 165 -13.09 0.78 25.16
C LEU A 165 -13.55 -0.04 26.35
N LYS A 166 -12.61 -0.42 27.22
CA LYS A 166 -12.87 -1.12 28.47
C LYS A 166 -13.33 -0.16 29.57
#